data_AF-A0A8T5DVF3-F1
#
_entry.id   AF-A0A8T5DVF3-F1
#
_cell.length_a   1.000
_cell.length_b   1.000
_cell.length_c   1.000
_cell.angle_alpha   90.00
_cell.angle_beta   90.00
_cell.angle_gamma   90.00
#
_symmetry.space_group_name_H-M   'P 1'
#
loop_
_entity.id
_entity.type
_entity.pdbx_description
1 polymer ?
#
loop_
_entity_poly.entity_id
_entity_poly.type
_entity_poly.pdbx_seq_one_letter_code
_entity_poly.pdbx_strand_id
1 'polypeptide(L)'
;MMSQTSRISHIDSLRGVAVLLMVMVHAAATWNPFKGDQETILAYLVSGLGGLAAPLFVTLFGWGMYRSKPNVKARMFQATFLIFCQILVNISSPHLFNPLTPGILSLMALLTIIFPLIQYILIKLNKNIIILILMVTFLFQILLPEIQGIGDWGDRVEDNSLRTILSNLFLTGTYPLFPWFLLFTIGATISSLETKSS
;
A
#
# COMPACT_ATOMS: atom_id res chain seq x y z
N MET A 1 -22.15 27.90 7.56
CA MET A 1 -20.69 28.10 7.61
C MET A 1 -20.05 26.72 7.71
N MET A 2 -19.58 26.14 6.60
CA MET A 2 -18.90 24.85 6.62
C MET A 2 -17.63 24.99 7.45
N SER A 3 -17.51 24.21 8.51
CA SER A 3 -16.25 24.03 9.23
C SER A 3 -15.23 23.54 8.21
N GLN A 4 -14.31 24.43 7.82
CA GLN A 4 -13.10 24.05 7.09
C GLN A 4 -12.37 23.10 8.04
N THR A 5 -12.40 21.81 7.76
CA THR A 5 -11.47 20.86 8.39
C THR A 5 -10.10 21.47 8.26
N SER A 6 -9.49 21.82 9.40
CA SER A 6 -8.21 22.50 9.43
C SER A 6 -7.21 21.70 8.58
N ARG A 7 -6.63 22.38 7.59
CA ARG A 7 -5.61 21.80 6.73
C ARG A 7 -4.43 21.37 7.60
N ILE A 8 -4.02 20.13 7.48
CA ILE A 8 -2.91 19.60 8.27
C ILE A 8 -1.65 19.64 7.40
N SER A 9 -0.85 20.68 7.58
CA SER A 9 0.33 20.96 6.75
C SER A 9 1.32 19.80 6.70
N HIS A 10 1.59 19.15 7.82
CA HIS A 10 2.53 18.04 7.88
C HIS A 10 2.06 16.79 7.11
N ILE A 11 0.74 16.55 7.02
CA ILE A 11 0.19 15.47 6.19
C ILE A 11 0.33 15.78 4.70
N ASP A 12 0.10 17.03 4.31
CA ASP A 12 0.30 17.47 2.93
C ASP A 12 1.78 17.38 2.53
N SER A 13 2.70 17.73 3.44
CA SER A 13 4.13 17.51 3.25
C SER A 13 4.47 16.02 3.10
N LEU A 14 3.91 15.14 3.93
CA LEU A 14 4.17 13.69 3.86
C LEU A 14 3.64 13.08 2.55
N ARG A 15 2.50 13.54 2.05
CA ARG A 15 1.96 13.17 0.72
C ARG A 15 2.91 13.62 -0.39
N GLY A 16 3.41 14.85 -0.31
CA GLY A 16 4.41 15.37 -1.24
C GLY A 16 5.69 14.52 -1.26
N VAL A 17 6.20 14.14 -0.09
CA VAL A 17 7.36 13.25 0.05
C VAL A 17 7.09 11.89 -0.59
N ALA A 18 5.93 11.27 -0.32
CA ALA A 18 5.58 9.98 -0.92
C ALA A 18 5.56 10.05 -2.46
N VAL A 19 5.00 11.11 -3.05
CA VAL A 19 5.00 11.34 -4.50
C VAL A 19 6.42 11.53 -5.03
N LEU A 20 7.26 12.32 -4.35
CA LEU A 20 8.66 12.52 -4.76
C LEU A 20 9.46 11.22 -4.76
N LEU A 21 9.30 10.39 -3.73
CA LEU A 21 9.96 9.08 -3.64
C LEU A 21 9.47 8.12 -4.74
N MET A 22 8.18 8.16 -5.06
CA MET A 22 7.59 7.35 -6.14
C MET A 22 8.11 7.79 -7.52
N VAL A 23 8.16 9.08 -7.80
CA VAL A 23 8.74 9.59 -9.05
C VAL A 23 10.22 9.25 -9.14
N MET A 24 10.96 9.36 -8.03
CA MET A 24 12.38 9.01 -7.96
C MET A 24 12.63 7.55 -8.35
N VAL A 25 11.90 6.59 -7.77
CA VAL A 25 12.14 5.16 -8.06
C VAL A 25 11.79 4.79 -9.50
N HIS A 26 10.70 5.35 -10.04
CA HIS A 26 10.33 5.12 -11.43
C HIS A 26 11.30 5.80 -12.41
N ALA A 27 11.81 6.99 -12.09
CA ALA A 27 12.86 7.63 -12.87
C ALA A 27 14.16 6.82 -12.84
N ALA A 28 14.56 6.32 -11.67
CA ALA A 28 15.76 5.48 -11.51
C ALA A 28 15.65 4.16 -12.30
N ALA A 29 14.48 3.52 -12.29
CA ALA A 29 14.23 2.30 -13.06
C ALA A 29 14.18 2.55 -14.58
N THR A 30 13.62 3.68 -15.02
CA THR A 30 13.43 4.00 -16.45
C THR A 30 14.72 4.51 -17.11
N TRP A 31 15.48 5.34 -16.41
CA TRP A 31 16.69 5.99 -16.93
C TRP A 31 17.99 5.36 -16.43
N ASN A 32 18.02 4.07 -16.09
CA ASN A 32 19.28 3.41 -15.76
C ASN A 32 20.15 3.28 -17.04
N PRO A 33 21.24 4.06 -17.20
CA PRO A 33 22.06 3.99 -18.41
C PRO A 33 22.98 2.76 -18.41
N PHE A 34 23.00 2.00 -17.31
CA PHE A 34 23.82 0.81 -17.13
C PHE A 34 22.92 -0.44 -17.16
N LYS A 35 23.28 -1.42 -17.98
CA LYS A 35 22.50 -2.65 -18.17
C LYS A 35 22.74 -3.71 -17.08
N GLY A 36 23.00 -3.29 -15.84
CA GLY A 36 23.36 -4.19 -14.74
C GLY A 36 23.22 -3.52 -13.38
N ASP A 37 23.39 -4.33 -12.33
CA ASP A 37 23.27 -3.90 -10.94
C ASP A 37 24.38 -2.92 -10.58
N GLN A 38 23.99 -1.80 -9.96
CA GLN A 38 24.94 -0.83 -9.43
C GLN A 38 25.14 -1.02 -7.94
N GLU A 39 26.37 -1.33 -7.55
CA GLU A 39 26.77 -1.44 -6.13
C GLU A 39 27.23 -0.09 -5.55
N THR A 40 26.76 1.04 -6.12
CA THR A 40 27.14 2.36 -5.61
C THR A 40 26.31 2.71 -4.37
N ILE A 41 26.91 3.44 -3.43
CA ILE A 41 26.20 3.95 -2.24
C ILE A 41 24.96 4.77 -2.66
N LEU A 42 25.06 5.50 -3.78
CA LEU A 42 23.95 6.26 -4.33
C LEU A 42 22.80 5.34 -4.81
N ALA A 43 23.11 4.23 -5.47
CA ALA A 43 22.11 3.25 -5.91
C ALA A 43 21.38 2.62 -4.71
N TYR A 44 22.10 2.25 -3.64
CA TYR A 44 21.49 1.76 -2.41
C TYR A 44 20.60 2.80 -1.73
N LEU A 45 21.04 4.07 -1.69
CA LEU A 45 20.24 5.17 -1.14
C LEU A 45 18.97 5.40 -1.96
N VAL A 46 19.07 5.48 -3.28
CA VAL A 46 17.94 5.69 -4.19
C VAL A 46 16.97 4.51 -4.13
N SER A 47 17.48 3.28 -4.13
CA SER A 47 16.66 2.07 -3.98
C SER A 47 15.96 2.02 -2.62
N GLY A 48 16.66 2.36 -1.54
CA GLY A 48 16.09 2.40 -0.18
C GLY A 48 15.00 3.47 -0.04
N LEU A 49 15.27 4.68 -0.55
CA LEU A 49 14.30 5.78 -0.58
C LEU A 49 13.07 5.44 -1.45
N GLY A 50 13.29 4.83 -2.61
CA GLY A 50 12.22 4.31 -3.47
C GLY A 50 11.36 3.25 -2.77
N GLY A 51 12.00 2.31 -2.06
CA GLY A 51 11.33 1.28 -1.28
C GLY A 51 10.44 1.83 -0.15
N LEU A 52 10.69 3.06 0.33
CA LEU A 52 9.87 3.72 1.34
C LEU A 52 8.62 4.42 0.78
N ALA A 53 8.52 4.63 -0.54
CA ALA A 53 7.40 5.34 -1.15
C ALA A 53 6.06 4.63 -0.88
N ALA A 54 5.99 3.34 -1.20
CA ALA A 54 4.77 2.57 -1.02
C ALA A 54 4.36 2.46 0.46
N PRO A 55 5.25 2.18 1.43
CA PRO A 55 4.89 2.16 2.84
C PRO A 55 4.26 3.46 3.34
N LEU A 56 4.79 4.60 2.89
CA LEU A 56 4.24 5.91 3.21
C LEU A 56 2.86 6.12 2.58
N PHE A 57 2.69 5.74 1.31
CA PHE A 57 1.38 5.82 0.62
C PHE A 57 0.30 5.01 1.35
N VAL A 58 0.60 3.75 1.71
CA VAL A 58 -0.38 2.88 2.38
C VAL A 58 -0.72 3.40 3.78
N THR A 59 0.26 3.90 4.52
CA THR A 59 0.03 4.51 5.85
C THR A 59 -0.82 5.76 5.75
N LEU A 60 -0.48 6.68 4.83
CA LEU A 60 -1.27 7.89 4.58
C LEU A 60 -2.68 7.58 4.10
N PHE A 61 -2.83 6.52 3.31
CA PHE A 61 -4.13 6.07 2.85
C PHE A 61 -5.01 5.61 4.01
N GLY A 62 -4.47 4.82 4.95
CA GLY A 62 -5.16 4.43 6.18
C GLY A 62 -5.57 5.60 7.06
N TRP A 63 -4.66 6.55 7.25
CA TRP A 63 -4.95 7.79 7.98
C TRP A 63 -6.09 8.58 7.31
N GLY A 64 -6.03 8.73 5.98
CA GLY A 64 -7.04 9.46 5.20
C GLY A 64 -8.41 8.80 5.22
N MET A 65 -8.47 7.47 5.08
CA MET A 65 -9.69 6.67 5.11
C MET A 65 -10.42 6.78 6.45
N TYR A 66 -9.68 6.78 7.56
CA TYR A 66 -10.26 6.92 8.90
C TYR A 66 -10.92 8.28 9.11
N ARG A 67 -10.34 9.33 8.55
CA ARG A 67 -10.86 10.70 8.68
C ARG A 67 -12.03 10.98 7.76
N SER A 68 -11.99 10.49 6.52
CA SER A 68 -13.02 10.77 5.51
C SER A 68 -14.31 9.99 5.74
N LYS A 69 -14.26 8.83 6.41
CA LYS A 69 -15.42 7.95 6.71
C LYS A 69 -16.39 7.82 5.52
N PRO A 70 -15.90 7.39 4.35
CA PRO A 70 -16.72 7.36 3.14
C PRO A 70 -17.90 6.41 3.32
N ASN A 71 -19.06 6.80 2.79
CA ASN A 71 -20.25 5.94 2.76
C ASN A 71 -20.02 4.73 1.83
N VAL A 72 -20.92 3.74 1.89
CA VAL A 72 -20.81 2.50 1.12
C VAL A 72 -20.69 2.78 -0.38
N LYS A 73 -21.51 3.69 -0.93
CA LYS A 73 -21.49 4.00 -2.37
C LYS A 73 -20.15 4.60 -2.80
N ALA A 74 -19.63 5.56 -2.03
CA ALA A 74 -18.34 6.18 -2.29
C ALA A 74 -17.18 5.17 -2.21
N ARG A 75 -17.22 4.25 -1.23
CA ARG A 75 -16.23 3.17 -1.13
C ARG A 75 -16.24 2.24 -2.33
N MET A 76 -17.42 1.80 -2.76
CA MET A 76 -17.54 0.93 -3.93
C MET A 76 -17.04 1.63 -5.19
N PHE A 77 -17.42 2.90 -5.40
CA PHE A 77 -16.93 3.68 -6.52
C PHE A 77 -15.40 3.82 -6.49
N GLN A 78 -14.83 4.20 -5.35
CA GLN A 78 -13.39 4.37 -5.17
C GLN A 78 -12.63 3.05 -5.43
N ALA A 79 -13.11 1.93 -4.88
CA ALA A 79 -12.47 0.63 -5.08
C ALA A 79 -12.51 0.20 -6.57
N THR A 80 -13.67 0.33 -7.23
CA THR A 80 -13.79 0.02 -8.66
C THR A 80 -12.90 0.92 -9.51
N PHE A 81 -12.87 2.22 -9.21
CA PHE A 81 -12.02 3.18 -9.91
C PHE A 81 -10.53 2.84 -9.76
N LEU A 82 -10.08 2.48 -8.56
CA LEU A 82 -8.70 2.09 -8.32
C LEU A 82 -8.31 0.80 -9.07
N ILE A 83 -9.19 -0.20 -9.12
CA ILE A 83 -8.96 -1.42 -9.92
C ILE A 83 -8.88 -1.09 -11.40
N PHE A 84 -9.78 -0.24 -11.90
CA PHE A 84 -9.75 0.22 -13.29
C PHE A 84 -8.43 0.95 -13.61
N CYS A 85 -7.99 1.85 -12.74
CA CYS A 85 -6.71 2.54 -12.90
C CYS A 85 -5.52 1.57 -12.88
N GLN A 86 -5.54 0.51 -12.06
CA GLN A 86 -4.49 -0.51 -12.07
C GLN A 86 -4.38 -1.15 -13.45
N ILE A 87 -5.49 -1.58 -14.03
CA ILE A 87 -5.52 -2.24 -15.34
C ILE A 87 -5.00 -1.28 -16.42
N LEU A 88 -5.40 0.00 -16.39
CA LEU A 88 -4.90 1.00 -17.33
C LEU A 88 -3.39 1.19 -17.24
N VAL A 89 -2.85 1.29 -16.02
CA VAL A 89 -1.40 1.44 -15.79
C VAL A 89 -0.65 0.21 -16.30
N ASN A 90 -1.14 -0.99 -16.02
CA ASN A 90 -0.53 -2.24 -16.47
C ASN A 90 -0.48 -2.32 -18.01
N ILE A 91 -1.59 -2.01 -18.69
CA ILE A 91 -1.64 -1.97 -20.16
C ILE A 91 -0.70 -0.90 -20.74
N SER A 92 -0.51 0.21 -20.03
CA SER A 92 0.40 1.29 -20.45
C SER A 92 1.88 0.95 -20.22
N SER A 93 2.17 -0.08 -19.40
CA SER A 93 3.53 -0.49 -19.03
C SER A 93 3.73 -2.01 -19.21
N PRO A 94 3.54 -2.56 -20.42
CA PRO A 94 3.55 -4.00 -20.66
C PRO A 94 4.92 -4.66 -20.47
N HIS A 95 5.99 -3.85 -20.37
CA HIS A 95 7.34 -4.31 -20.08
C HIS A 95 7.57 -4.59 -18.59
N LEU A 96 6.70 -4.10 -17.70
CA LEU A 96 6.79 -4.31 -16.25
C LEU A 96 5.70 -5.26 -15.74
N PHE A 97 4.48 -5.15 -16.27
CA PHE A 97 3.30 -5.81 -15.71
C PHE A 97 2.45 -6.48 -16.79
N ASN A 98 1.83 -7.59 -16.43
CA ASN A 98 0.74 -8.16 -17.20
C ASN A 98 -0.56 -7.38 -16.92
N PRO A 99 -1.58 -7.45 -17.80
CA PRO A 99 -2.78 -6.63 -17.67
C PRO A 99 -3.50 -6.73 -16.32
N LEU A 100 -3.57 -7.93 -15.73
CA LEU A 100 -4.29 -8.17 -14.47
C LEU A 100 -3.36 -8.35 -13.27
N THR A 101 -2.08 -8.00 -13.39
CA THR A 101 -1.14 -8.00 -12.27
C THR A 101 -1.67 -7.13 -11.12
N PRO A 102 -1.85 -7.69 -9.90
CA PRO A 102 -2.17 -6.89 -8.72
C PRO A 102 -1.02 -5.96 -8.35
N GLY A 103 -1.35 -4.71 -8.04
CA GLY A 103 -0.39 -3.70 -7.59
C GLY A 103 -0.91 -2.86 -6.44
N ILE A 104 -0.26 -1.72 -6.21
CA ILE A 104 -0.58 -0.81 -5.10
C ILE A 104 -2.02 -0.29 -5.17
N LEU A 105 -2.57 -0.05 -6.37
CA LEU A 105 -3.95 0.43 -6.51
C LEU A 105 -4.96 -0.67 -6.22
N SER A 106 -4.69 -1.92 -6.63
CA SER A 106 -5.51 -3.08 -6.26
C SER A 106 -5.49 -3.32 -4.75
N LEU A 107 -4.33 -3.17 -4.10
CA LEU A 107 -4.22 -3.22 -2.65
C LEU A 107 -5.07 -2.10 -2.00
N MET A 108 -4.95 -0.86 -2.46
CA MET A 108 -5.75 0.26 -1.93
C MET A 108 -7.26 0.04 -2.14
N ALA A 109 -7.67 -0.55 -3.26
CA ALA A 109 -9.06 -0.92 -3.51
C ALA A 109 -9.55 -1.96 -2.50
N LEU A 110 -8.76 -3.02 -2.27
CA LEU A 110 -9.06 -4.04 -1.28
C LEU A 110 -9.13 -3.46 0.14
N LEU A 111 -8.16 -2.62 0.52
CA LEU A 111 -8.13 -1.90 1.80
C LEU A 111 -9.37 -1.02 1.99
N THR A 112 -9.86 -0.38 0.93
CA THR A 112 -11.10 0.42 0.96
C THR A 112 -12.32 -0.44 1.31
N ILE A 113 -12.39 -1.65 0.74
CA ILE A 113 -13.49 -2.59 0.96
C ILE A 113 -13.45 -3.17 2.37
N ILE A 114 -12.27 -3.56 2.87
CA ILE A 114 -12.13 -4.15 4.22
C ILE A 114 -12.11 -3.10 5.33
N PHE A 115 -11.94 -1.81 4.99
CA PHE A 115 -11.84 -0.71 5.96
C PHE A 115 -12.91 -0.73 7.07
N PRO A 116 -14.23 -0.94 6.82
CA PRO A 116 -15.21 -1.01 7.89
C PRO A 116 -14.91 -2.07 8.96
N LEU A 117 -14.31 -3.21 8.58
CA LEU A 117 -13.87 -4.23 9.54
C LEU A 117 -12.70 -3.70 10.38
N ILE A 118 -11.70 -3.09 9.74
CA ILE A 118 -10.56 -2.48 10.44
C ILE A 118 -11.05 -1.38 11.38
N GLN A 119 -11.95 -0.52 10.93
CA GLN A 119 -12.53 0.55 11.75
C GLN A 119 -13.29 -0.01 12.96
N TYR A 120 -14.08 -1.08 12.76
CA TYR A 120 -14.77 -1.77 13.86
C TYR A 120 -13.76 -2.29 14.89
N ILE A 121 -12.69 -2.95 14.44
CA ILE A 121 -11.59 -3.42 15.28
C ILE A 121 -10.95 -2.27 16.06
N LEU A 122 -10.61 -1.15 15.40
CA LEU A 122 -9.98 0.01 16.03
C LEU A 122 -10.86 0.67 17.11
N ILE A 123 -12.18 0.67 16.91
CA ILE A 123 -13.13 1.28 17.85
C ILE A 123 -13.41 0.35 19.04
N LYS A 124 -13.53 -0.96 18.80
CA LYS A 124 -14.01 -1.93 19.79
C LYS A 124 -12.90 -2.66 20.54
N LEU A 125 -11.76 -2.92 19.89
CA LEU A 125 -10.66 -3.65 20.52
C LEU A 125 -9.73 -2.71 21.26
N ASN A 126 -9.06 -3.27 22.27
CA ASN A 126 -7.99 -2.58 22.99
C ASN A 126 -6.79 -2.38 22.06
N LYS A 127 -6.09 -1.23 22.19
CA LYS A 127 -4.84 -0.94 21.48
C LYS A 127 -3.79 -2.04 21.64
N ASN A 128 -3.74 -2.70 22.79
CA ASN A 128 -2.84 -3.84 23.02
C ASN A 128 -3.14 -5.02 22.09
N ILE A 129 -4.42 -5.25 21.73
CA ILE A 129 -4.83 -6.29 20.78
C ILE A 129 -4.38 -5.92 19.36
N ILE A 130 -4.46 -4.65 18.98
CA ILE A 130 -3.97 -4.16 17.67
C ILE A 130 -2.45 -4.37 17.57
N ILE A 131 -1.70 -4.02 18.62
CA ILE A 131 -0.25 -4.27 18.70
C ILE A 131 0.04 -5.77 18.61
N LEU A 132 -0.73 -6.61 19.31
CA LEU A 132 -0.56 -8.06 19.23
C LEU A 132 -0.81 -8.59 17.81
N ILE A 133 -1.86 -8.13 17.12
CA ILE A 133 -2.14 -8.50 15.72
C ILE A 133 -0.97 -8.10 14.81
N LEU A 134 -0.43 -6.89 15.00
CA LEU A 134 0.75 -6.40 14.27
C LEU A 134 1.95 -7.32 14.51
N MET A 135 2.27 -7.62 15.76
CA MET A 135 3.40 -8.48 16.13
C MET A 135 3.25 -9.90 15.61
N VAL A 136 2.07 -10.51 15.77
CA VAL A 136 1.80 -11.88 15.31
C VAL A 136 1.92 -11.96 13.79
N THR A 137 1.43 -10.96 13.05
CA THR A 137 1.53 -10.93 11.59
C THR A 137 2.98 -10.84 11.14
N PHE A 138 3.80 -9.98 11.77
CA PHE A 138 5.24 -9.90 11.47
C PHE A 138 5.97 -11.21 11.82
N LEU A 139 5.68 -11.79 12.99
CA LEU A 139 6.29 -13.04 13.42
C LEU A 139 5.94 -14.19 12.46
N PHE A 140 4.69 -14.26 12.02
CA PHE A 140 4.25 -15.25 11.04
C PHE A 140 5.06 -15.18 9.74
N GLN A 141 5.39 -13.98 9.26
CA GLN A 141 6.20 -13.80 8.06
C GLN A 141 7.66 -14.21 8.22
N ILE A 142 8.23 -13.95 9.41
CA ILE A 142 9.59 -14.37 9.72
C ILE A 142 9.67 -15.90 9.85
N LEU A 143 8.65 -16.52 10.44
CA LEU A 143 8.62 -17.97 10.67
C LEU A 143 8.26 -18.76 9.41
N LEU A 144 7.47 -18.18 8.49
CA LEU A 144 6.99 -18.84 7.28
C LEU A 144 7.25 -17.97 6.03
N PRO A 145 8.52 -17.68 5.70
CA PRO A 145 8.87 -16.81 4.58
C PRO A 145 8.42 -17.37 3.23
N GLU A 146 8.33 -18.69 3.09
CA GLU A 146 7.91 -19.36 1.85
C GLU A 146 6.47 -18.99 1.42
N ILE A 147 5.62 -18.55 2.35
CA ILE A 147 4.27 -18.08 2.04
C ILE A 147 4.29 -16.81 1.18
N GLN A 148 5.38 -16.04 1.25
CA GLN A 148 5.57 -14.85 0.41
C GLN A 148 6.05 -15.20 -1.01
N GLY A 149 6.28 -16.47 -1.32
CA GLY A 149 6.73 -16.93 -2.64
C GLY A 149 8.19 -16.58 -2.95
N ILE A 150 8.63 -16.91 -4.15
CA ILE A 150 10.00 -16.71 -4.62
C ILE A 150 10.24 -15.23 -4.95
N GLY A 151 11.45 -14.72 -4.75
CA GLY A 151 11.81 -13.32 -5.01
C GLY A 151 11.94 -12.94 -6.49
N ASP A 152 11.52 -13.80 -7.42
CA ASP A 152 11.63 -13.54 -8.85
C ASP A 152 10.55 -12.57 -9.33
N TRP A 153 10.91 -11.58 -10.14
CA TRP A 153 9.96 -10.57 -10.62
C TRP A 153 8.84 -11.18 -11.46
N GLY A 154 9.14 -12.19 -12.29
CA GLY A 154 8.17 -12.86 -13.14
C GLY A 154 7.00 -13.39 -12.33
N ASP A 155 7.30 -14.17 -11.28
CA ASP A 155 6.30 -14.75 -10.37
C ASP A 155 5.39 -13.69 -9.72
N ARG A 156 5.94 -12.50 -9.40
CA ARG A 156 5.21 -11.40 -8.75
C ARG A 156 4.20 -10.73 -9.67
N VAL A 157 4.45 -10.77 -10.99
CA VAL A 157 3.63 -10.09 -11.99
C VAL A 157 2.72 -11.03 -12.78
N GLU A 158 2.86 -12.34 -12.62
CA GLU A 158 2.01 -13.30 -13.32
C GLU A 158 0.50 -13.09 -13.04
N ASP A 159 -0.29 -13.26 -14.09
CA ASP A 159 -1.75 -13.25 -14.07
C ASP A 159 -2.37 -14.45 -14.80
N ASN A 160 -1.59 -15.55 -14.92
CA ASN A 160 -1.93 -16.77 -15.66
C ASN A 160 -3.26 -17.44 -15.23
N SER A 161 -3.68 -17.23 -13.97
CA SER A 161 -4.93 -17.80 -13.46
C SER A 161 -5.52 -16.93 -12.35
N LEU A 162 -6.83 -17.07 -12.10
CA LEU A 162 -7.48 -16.41 -10.97
C LEU A 162 -6.82 -16.75 -9.64
N ARG A 163 -6.34 -18.00 -9.48
CA ARG A 163 -5.61 -18.43 -8.27
C ARG A 163 -4.30 -17.67 -8.11
N THR A 164 -3.54 -17.49 -9.19
CA THR A 164 -2.29 -16.71 -9.20
C THR A 164 -2.55 -15.25 -8.87
N ILE A 165 -3.57 -14.64 -9.49
CA ILE A 165 -3.96 -13.26 -9.22
C ILE A 165 -4.36 -13.08 -7.75
N LEU A 166 -5.16 -13.99 -7.19
CA LEU A 166 -5.53 -13.94 -5.78
C LEU A 166 -4.30 -14.14 -4.88
N SER A 167 -3.44 -15.10 -5.19
CA SER A 167 -2.18 -15.29 -4.46
C SER A 167 -1.35 -14.02 -4.46
N ASN A 168 -1.20 -13.39 -5.63
CA ASN A 168 -0.43 -12.16 -5.79
C ASN A 168 -1.08 -10.97 -5.05
N LEU A 169 -2.40 -10.90 -5.02
CA LEU A 169 -3.11 -9.87 -4.27
C LEU A 169 -3.00 -10.04 -2.75
N PHE A 170 -2.95 -11.27 -2.23
CA PHE A 170 -2.99 -11.52 -0.78
C PHE A 170 -1.63 -11.78 -0.15
N LEU A 171 -0.72 -12.46 -0.84
CA LEU A 171 0.49 -13.06 -0.24
C LEU A 171 1.76 -12.85 -1.06
N THR A 172 1.72 -13.05 -2.38
CA THR A 172 2.91 -13.27 -3.20
C THR A 172 3.21 -12.16 -4.20
N GLY A 173 2.38 -11.13 -4.36
CA GLY A 173 2.57 -10.14 -5.43
C GLY A 173 3.59 -9.05 -5.09
N THR A 174 3.55 -7.97 -5.85
CA THR A 174 4.36 -6.76 -5.60
C THR A 174 3.92 -6.01 -4.34
N TYR A 175 2.60 -5.91 -4.12
CA TYR A 175 1.99 -5.23 -2.97
C TYR A 175 0.86 -6.10 -2.37
N PRO A 176 1.18 -7.27 -1.80
CA PRO A 176 0.17 -8.19 -1.26
C PRO A 176 -0.55 -7.63 -0.03
N LEU A 177 -1.76 -8.08 0.29
CA LEU A 177 -2.48 -7.65 1.49
C LEU A 177 -1.65 -7.87 2.77
N PHE A 178 -0.99 -9.01 2.90
CA PHE A 178 -0.10 -9.33 4.00
C PHE A 178 1.35 -9.09 3.56
N PRO A 179 2.13 -8.21 4.23
CA PRO A 179 1.83 -7.49 5.48
C PRO A 179 1.21 -6.10 5.30
N TRP A 180 0.97 -5.64 4.08
CA TRP A 180 0.73 -4.21 3.84
C TRP A 180 -0.48 -3.61 4.57
N PHE A 181 -1.50 -4.41 4.92
CA PHE A 181 -2.62 -3.95 5.74
C PHE A 181 -2.19 -3.45 7.13
N LEU A 182 -1.04 -3.89 7.64
CA LEU A 182 -0.45 -3.42 8.90
C LEU A 182 -0.13 -1.94 8.83
N LEU A 183 0.53 -1.48 7.76
CA LEU A 183 0.88 -0.09 7.54
C LEU A 183 -0.37 0.79 7.42
N PHE A 184 -1.37 0.29 6.70
CA PHE A 184 -2.69 0.94 6.62
C PHE A 184 -3.34 1.07 8.00
N THR A 185 -3.30 0.01 8.80
CA THR A 185 -3.87 -0.03 10.16
C THR A 185 -3.13 0.93 11.11
N ILE A 186 -1.80 1.05 10.98
CA ILE A 186 -0.99 2.03 11.72
C ILE A 186 -1.47 3.44 11.39
N GLY A 187 -1.61 3.77 10.11
CA GLY A 187 -2.12 5.08 9.67
C GLY A 187 -3.52 5.39 10.22
N ALA A 188 -4.44 4.43 10.12
CA ALA A 188 -5.78 4.55 10.67
C ALA A 188 -5.78 4.70 12.20
N THR A 189 -4.88 4.01 12.90
CA THR A 189 -4.69 4.12 14.36
C THR A 189 -4.21 5.52 14.73
N ILE A 190 -3.20 6.06 14.05
CA ILE A 190 -2.71 7.42 14.29
C ILE A 190 -3.85 8.44 14.14
N SER A 191 -4.62 8.34 13.05
CA SER A 191 -5.78 9.21 12.82
C SER A 191 -6.82 9.10 13.95
N SER A 192 -7.05 7.89 14.46
CA SER A 192 -7.99 7.65 15.56
C SER A 192 -7.58 8.34 16.87
N LEU A 193 -6.27 8.47 17.11
CA LEU A 193 -5.74 9.13 18.31
C LEU A 193 -5.97 10.64 18.26
N GLU A 194 -5.71 11.27 17.11
CA GLU A 194 -5.93 12.71 16.91
C GLU A 194 -7.39 13.10 17.08
N THR A 195 -8.33 12.29 16.56
CA THR A 195 -9.77 12.56 16.68
C THR A 195 -10.34 12.45 18.09
N LYS A 196 -9.62 11.81 19.04
CA LYS A 196 -10.04 11.75 20.46
C LYS A 196 -9.51 12.92 21.29
N SER A 197 -8.48 13.63 20.80
CA SER A 197 -7.89 14.79 21.48
C SER A 197 -8.52 16.14 21.12
N SER A 198 -9.43 16.16 20.13
CA SER A 198 -10.20 17.33 19.68
C SER A 198 -11.65 17.24 20.14
#